data_AF-A0A369QVH5-F1
#
_entry.id   AF-A0A369QVH5-F1
#
_cell.length_a   1.000
_cell.length_b   1.000
_cell.length_c   1.000
_cell.angle_alpha   90.00
_cell.angle_beta   90.00
_cell.angle_gamma   90.00
#
_symmetry.space_group_name_H-M   'P 1'
#
loop_
_entity.id
_entity.type
_entity.pdbx_description
1 polymer ?
#
loop_
_entity_poly.entity_id
_entity_poly.type
_entity_poly.pdbx_seq_one_letter_code
_entity_poly.pdbx_strand_id
1 'polypeptide(L)'
;MSGTTTQARHGEGRGETGTGGASETLSTARLVARALDQVRDLMRRELDLARAEADRSLRHAGAAIGLIGGALVLALGAVDVLSAALVAVITQETALPAWLSAAIVGGALAVVALALALAARSALSRVQFGPERVAGNVRKDVQTVRERTRDHD
;
A
#
# COMPACT_ATOMS: atom_id res chain seq x y z
N MET A 1 22.56 -81.54 25.48
CA MET A 1 21.57 -81.57 24.39
C MET A 1 21.84 -80.36 23.52
N SER A 2 22.80 -80.48 22.60
CA SER A 2 22.58 -80.80 21.18
C SER A 2 22.26 -79.54 20.39
N GLY A 3 23.28 -78.89 19.87
CA GLY A 3 23.15 -77.73 19.00
C GLY A 3 24.52 -77.35 18.48
N THR A 4 24.59 -76.94 17.21
CA THR A 4 25.76 -76.55 16.40
C THR A 4 26.48 -77.67 15.63
N THR A 5 26.57 -77.48 14.32
CA THR A 5 27.73 -77.72 13.42
C THR A 5 27.25 -77.25 12.02
N THR A 6 27.59 -76.03 11.58
CA THR A 6 28.88 -75.56 11.06
C THR A 6 28.98 -75.76 9.54
N GLN A 7 29.60 -74.76 8.91
CA GLN A 7 30.11 -74.65 7.53
C GLN A 7 29.13 -74.10 6.49
N ALA A 8 29.53 -73.24 5.55
CA ALA A 8 30.86 -72.74 5.23
C ALA A 8 30.75 -71.37 4.56
N ARG A 9 31.79 -70.57 4.82
CA ARG A 9 32.17 -69.34 4.12
C ARG A 9 32.29 -69.62 2.61
N HIS A 10 31.59 -68.86 1.77
CA HIS A 10 31.89 -68.78 0.33
C HIS A 10 32.23 -67.33 -0.04
N GLY A 11 33.29 -67.20 -0.82
CA GLY A 11 34.14 -66.02 -0.93
C GLY A 11 33.63 -64.89 -1.82
N GLU A 12 34.24 -63.75 -1.54
CA GLU A 12 34.52 -62.59 -2.39
C GLU A 12 34.24 -62.70 -3.90
N GLY A 13 33.53 -61.68 -4.39
CA GLY A 13 33.38 -61.39 -5.81
C GLY A 13 32.98 -59.93 -6.04
N ARG A 14 33.96 -59.03 -5.86
CA ARG A 14 34.20 -57.83 -6.68
C ARG A 14 32.99 -56.99 -7.17
N GLY A 15 32.97 -55.75 -6.68
CA GLY A 15 32.92 -54.59 -7.55
C GLY A 15 31.54 -54.04 -7.91
N GLU A 16 30.97 -53.22 -7.02
CA GLU A 16 30.11 -52.11 -7.42
C GLU A 16 30.50 -50.86 -6.62
N THR A 17 31.71 -50.38 -6.90
CA THR A 17 32.05 -48.97 -6.72
C THR A 17 31.22 -48.15 -7.69
N GLY A 18 30.28 -47.34 -7.19
CA GLY A 18 29.86 -46.12 -7.91
C GLY A 18 28.37 -45.84 -8.12
N THR A 19 27.50 -45.90 -7.11
CA THR A 19 26.14 -45.29 -7.22
C THR A 19 25.59 -44.64 -5.94
N GLY A 20 26.20 -44.85 -4.77
CA GLY A 20 25.73 -44.24 -3.51
C GLY A 20 25.75 -42.71 -3.48
N GLY A 21 26.71 -42.08 -4.16
CA GLY A 21 26.78 -40.62 -4.29
C GLY A 21 25.67 -40.02 -5.15
N ALA A 22 25.15 -40.74 -6.16
CA ALA A 22 24.08 -40.25 -7.01
C ALA A 22 22.73 -40.21 -6.26
N SER A 23 22.44 -41.20 -5.42
CA SER A 23 21.16 -41.30 -4.68
C SER A 23 21.05 -40.27 -3.54
N GLU A 24 22.13 -40.04 -2.79
CA GLU A 24 22.22 -38.97 -1.78
C GLU A 24 22.08 -37.58 -2.43
N THR A 25 22.79 -37.31 -3.53
CA THR A 25 22.71 -36.02 -4.25
C THR A 25 21.31 -35.78 -4.82
N LEU A 26 20.64 -36.83 -5.33
CA LEU A 26 19.24 -36.79 -5.76
C LEU A 26 18.27 -36.49 -4.60
N SER A 27 18.56 -36.98 -3.39
CA SER A 27 17.76 -36.72 -2.18
C SER A 27 17.90 -35.26 -1.72
N THR A 28 19.13 -34.74 -1.60
CA THR A 28 19.37 -33.34 -1.22
C THR A 28 18.76 -32.38 -2.24
N ALA A 29 18.91 -32.65 -3.53
CA ALA A 29 18.28 -31.87 -4.60
C ALA A 29 16.74 -31.87 -4.48
N ARG A 30 16.15 -32.98 -4.07
CA ARG A 30 14.69 -33.10 -3.89
C ARG A 30 14.19 -32.36 -2.65
N LEU A 31 14.97 -32.30 -1.57
CA LEU A 31 14.64 -31.51 -0.38
C LEU A 31 14.72 -30.00 -0.67
N VAL A 32 15.76 -29.56 -1.39
CA VAL A 32 15.90 -28.16 -1.83
C VAL A 32 14.73 -27.78 -2.74
N ALA A 33 14.37 -28.64 -3.70
CA ALA A 33 13.21 -28.42 -4.56
C ALA A 33 11.91 -28.26 -3.76
N ARG A 34 11.66 -29.13 -2.77
CA ARG A 34 10.47 -29.02 -1.90
C ARG A 34 10.46 -27.75 -1.04
N ALA A 35 11.60 -27.35 -0.49
CA ALA A 35 11.70 -26.12 0.31
C ALA A 35 11.44 -24.88 -0.54
N LEU A 36 11.98 -24.84 -1.77
CA LEU A 36 11.71 -23.77 -2.74
C LEU A 36 10.23 -23.72 -3.13
N ASP A 37 9.60 -24.88 -3.33
CA ASP A 37 8.17 -24.96 -3.60
C ASP A 37 7.32 -24.42 -2.44
N GLN A 38 7.71 -24.70 -1.19
CA GLN A 38 7.04 -24.20 0.01
C GLN A 38 7.19 -22.69 0.19
N VAL A 39 8.39 -22.15 -0.05
CA VAL A 39 8.62 -20.69 -0.04
C VAL A 39 7.80 -20.02 -1.14
N ARG A 40 7.76 -20.60 -2.34
CA ARG A 40 6.94 -20.11 -3.46
C ARG A 40 5.45 -20.15 -3.15
N ASP A 41 4.99 -21.16 -2.41
CA ASP A 41 3.59 -21.28 -1.99
C ASP A 41 3.23 -20.24 -0.92
N LEU A 42 4.10 -20.04 0.07
CA LEU A 42 3.93 -19.01 1.09
C LEU A 42 3.89 -17.59 0.47
N MET A 43 4.85 -17.29 -0.42
CA MET A 43 4.88 -15.98 -1.09
C MET A 43 3.62 -15.71 -1.90
N ARG A 44 3.10 -16.73 -2.62
CA ARG A 44 1.85 -16.58 -3.37
C ARG A 44 0.67 -16.30 -2.46
N ARG A 45 0.55 -17.01 -1.33
CA ARG A 45 -0.52 -16.77 -0.35
C ARG A 45 -0.47 -15.37 0.26
N GLU A 46 0.73 -14.90 0.61
CA GLU A 46 0.89 -13.55 1.17
C GLU A 46 0.55 -12.47 0.13
N LEU A 47 0.93 -12.69 -1.13
CA LEU A 47 0.55 -11.80 -2.24
C LEU A 47 -0.96 -11.82 -2.49
N ASP A 48 -1.60 -12.98 -2.45
CA ASP A 48 -3.04 -13.11 -2.64
C ASP A 48 -3.80 -12.39 -1.50
N LEU A 49 -3.33 -12.50 -0.27
CA LEU A 49 -3.89 -11.80 0.88
C LEU A 49 -3.66 -10.28 0.78
N ALA A 50 -2.43 -9.85 0.48
CA ALA A 50 -2.10 -8.45 0.31
C ALA A 50 -2.91 -7.82 -0.83
N ARG A 51 -3.13 -8.57 -1.92
CA ARG A 51 -3.99 -8.15 -3.04
C ARG A 51 -5.44 -8.04 -2.60
N ALA A 52 -5.96 -9.00 -1.84
CA ALA A 52 -7.33 -8.94 -1.34
C ALA A 52 -7.55 -7.73 -0.41
N GLU A 53 -6.58 -7.43 0.46
CA GLU A 53 -6.66 -6.27 1.35
C GLU A 53 -6.49 -4.95 0.59
N ALA A 54 -5.62 -4.92 -0.42
CA ALA A 54 -5.49 -3.79 -1.33
C ALA A 54 -6.80 -3.54 -2.11
N ASP A 55 -7.41 -4.58 -2.68
CA ASP A 55 -8.70 -4.47 -3.40
C ASP A 55 -9.82 -3.98 -2.47
N ARG A 56 -9.85 -4.48 -1.23
CA ARG A 56 -10.81 -4.02 -0.21
C ARG A 56 -10.57 -2.54 0.12
N SER A 57 -9.32 -2.15 0.35
CA SER A 57 -8.93 -0.77 0.64
C SER A 57 -9.27 0.17 -0.52
N LEU A 58 -8.98 -0.25 -1.77
CA LEU A 58 -9.27 0.51 -2.98
C LEU A 58 -10.78 0.70 -3.19
N ARG A 59 -11.59 -0.33 -2.95
CA ARG A 59 -13.06 -0.21 -3.05
C ARG A 59 -13.62 0.78 -2.03
N HIS A 60 -13.16 0.71 -0.77
CA HIS A 60 -13.61 1.63 0.28
C HIS A 60 -13.14 3.06 0.01
N ALA A 61 -11.87 3.25 -0.35
CA ALA A 61 -11.33 4.55 -0.72
C ALA A 61 -12.05 5.12 -1.95
N GLY A 62 -12.29 4.30 -2.97
CA GLY A 62 -13.01 4.68 -4.18
C GLY A 62 -14.45 5.10 -3.90
N ALA A 63 -15.17 4.35 -3.06
CA ALA A 63 -16.51 4.72 -2.61
C ALA A 63 -16.52 6.04 -1.83
N ALA A 64 -15.58 6.23 -0.90
CA ALA A 64 -15.46 7.46 -0.13
C ALA A 64 -15.16 8.68 -1.03
N ILE A 65 -14.20 8.55 -1.94
CA ILE A 65 -13.87 9.59 -2.93
C ILE A 65 -15.08 9.89 -3.82
N GLY A 66 -15.80 8.86 -4.26
CA GLY A 66 -17.02 9.01 -5.07
C GLY A 66 -18.12 9.76 -4.33
N LEU A 67 -18.39 9.41 -3.06
CA LEU A 67 -19.37 10.10 -2.23
C LEU A 67 -19.00 11.56 -1.96
N ILE A 68 -17.73 11.82 -1.63
CA ILE A 68 -17.23 13.19 -1.42
C ILE A 68 -17.35 13.99 -2.73
N GLY A 69 -16.97 13.41 -3.87
CA GLY A 69 -17.11 14.04 -5.18
C GLY A 69 -18.56 14.37 -5.51
N GLY A 70 -19.48 13.42 -5.32
CA GLY A 70 -20.92 13.64 -5.53
C GLY A 70 -21.50 14.71 -4.59
N ALA A 71 -21.11 14.68 -3.32
CA ALA A 71 -21.52 15.68 -2.33
C ALA A 71 -21.03 17.09 -2.72
N LEU A 72 -19.79 17.23 -3.21
CA LEU A 72 -19.25 18.51 -3.68
C LEU A 72 -20.04 19.06 -4.88
N VAL A 73 -20.36 18.22 -5.87
CA VAL A 73 -21.17 18.63 -7.03
C VAL A 73 -22.54 19.13 -6.59
N LEU A 74 -23.23 18.38 -5.73
CA LEU A 74 -24.54 18.78 -5.21
C LEU A 74 -24.46 20.03 -4.34
N ALA A 75 -23.42 20.17 -3.51
CA ALA A 75 -23.21 21.35 -2.69
C ALA A 75 -22.97 22.61 -3.54
N LEU A 76 -22.17 22.51 -4.60
CA LEU A 76 -21.95 23.63 -5.54
C LEU A 76 -23.26 24.03 -6.23
N GLY A 77 -24.06 23.06 -6.69
CA GLY A 77 -25.38 23.34 -7.27
C GLY A 77 -26.35 23.96 -6.26
N ALA A 78 -26.35 23.50 -5.01
CA ALA A 78 -27.17 24.08 -3.95
C ALA A 78 -26.77 25.53 -3.63
N VAL A 79 -25.47 25.82 -3.58
CA VAL A 79 -24.96 27.19 -3.39
C VAL A 79 -25.40 28.10 -4.54
N ASP A 80 -25.35 27.62 -5.79
CA ASP A 80 -25.80 28.39 -6.96
C ASP A 80 -27.30 28.72 -6.89
N VAL A 81 -28.16 27.72 -6.63
CA VAL A 81 -29.61 27.90 -6.49
C VAL A 81 -29.96 28.84 -5.33
N LEU A 82 -29.29 28.69 -4.17
CA LEU A 82 -29.49 29.57 -3.01
C LEU A 82 -29.02 31.00 -3.29
N SER A 83 -27.91 31.17 -4.03
CA SER A 83 -27.41 32.48 -4.43
C SER A 83 -28.41 33.19 -5.35
N ALA A 84 -28.94 32.49 -6.35
CA ALA A 84 -29.97 33.01 -7.24
C ALA A 84 -31.23 33.43 -6.47
N ALA A 85 -31.69 32.60 -5.52
CA ALA A 85 -32.83 32.92 -4.67
C ALA A 85 -32.57 34.17 -3.81
N LEU A 86 -31.38 34.28 -3.20
CA LEU A 86 -31.02 35.43 -2.38
C LEU A 86 -30.92 36.72 -3.22
N VAL A 87 -30.32 36.65 -4.41
CA VAL A 87 -30.26 37.76 -5.35
C VAL A 87 -31.65 38.21 -5.75
N ALA A 88 -32.57 37.28 -6.02
CA ALA A 88 -33.95 37.60 -6.36
C ALA A 88 -34.67 38.35 -5.23
N VAL A 89 -34.54 37.87 -3.99
CA VAL A 89 -35.14 38.53 -2.81
C VAL A 89 -34.57 39.93 -2.62
N ILE A 90 -33.24 40.10 -2.65
CA ILE A 90 -32.61 41.42 -2.48
C ILE A 90 -33.09 42.39 -3.56
N THR A 91 -33.13 41.94 -4.82
CA THR A 91 -33.57 42.75 -5.95
C THR A 91 -35.01 43.25 -5.77
N GLN A 92 -35.91 42.39 -5.27
CA GLN A 92 -37.31 42.75 -5.04
C GLN A 92 -37.49 43.71 -3.86
N GLU A 93 -36.82 43.46 -2.73
CA GLU A 93 -37.02 44.21 -1.48
C GLU A 93 -36.29 45.57 -1.46
N THR A 94 -35.19 45.71 -2.18
CA THR A 94 -34.35 46.92 -2.15
C THR A 94 -34.40 47.76 -3.42
N ALA A 95 -35.14 47.30 -4.45
CA ALA A 95 -35.18 47.88 -5.80
C ALA A 95 -33.78 48.05 -6.45
N LEU A 96 -32.77 47.33 -5.95
CA LEU A 96 -31.43 47.33 -6.53
C LEU A 96 -31.44 46.62 -7.88
N PRO A 97 -30.61 47.06 -8.85
CA PRO A 97 -30.39 46.32 -10.08
C PRO A 97 -29.85 44.91 -9.78
N ALA A 98 -30.33 43.91 -10.52
CA ALA A 98 -29.95 42.51 -10.32
C ALA A 98 -28.43 42.27 -10.34
N TRP A 99 -27.68 43.03 -11.16
CA TRP A 99 -26.22 42.93 -11.24
C TRP A 99 -25.52 43.36 -9.94
N LEU A 100 -26.07 44.35 -9.23
CA LEU A 100 -25.50 44.86 -7.98
C LEU A 100 -25.80 43.89 -6.82
N SER A 101 -27.03 43.37 -6.78
CA SER A 101 -27.42 42.30 -5.85
C SER A 101 -26.53 41.06 -6.02
N ALA A 102 -26.29 40.63 -7.26
CA ALA A 102 -25.41 39.52 -7.58
C ALA A 102 -23.95 39.79 -7.18
N ALA A 103 -23.45 41.02 -7.39
CA ALA A 103 -22.09 41.40 -6.98
C ALA A 103 -21.91 41.34 -5.46
N ILE A 104 -22.92 41.75 -4.68
CA ILE A 104 -22.87 41.70 -3.21
C ILE A 104 -22.87 40.25 -2.73
N VAL A 105 -23.80 39.43 -3.20
CA VAL A 105 -23.91 38.01 -2.80
C VAL A 105 -22.68 37.22 -3.23
N GLY A 106 -22.25 37.38 -4.49
CA GLY A 106 -21.06 36.76 -5.03
C GLY A 106 -19.79 37.21 -4.32
N GLY A 107 -19.68 38.51 -4.00
CA GLY A 107 -18.58 39.06 -3.22
C GLY A 107 -18.49 38.45 -1.80
N ALA A 108 -19.62 38.34 -1.11
CA ALA A 108 -19.68 37.69 0.20
C ALA A 108 -19.25 36.22 0.13
N LEU A 109 -19.74 35.47 -0.86
CA LEU A 109 -19.33 34.08 -1.08
C LEU A 109 -17.85 33.94 -1.45
N ALA A 110 -17.30 34.87 -2.23
CA ALA A 110 -15.88 34.87 -2.58
C ALA A 110 -14.99 35.04 -1.34
N VAL A 111 -15.38 35.88 -0.39
CA VAL A 111 -14.68 36.04 0.90
C VAL A 111 -14.70 34.74 1.70
N VAL A 112 -15.87 34.09 1.79
CA VAL A 112 -16.01 32.79 2.48
C VAL A 112 -15.17 31.72 1.79
N ALA A 113 -15.22 31.64 0.46
CA ALA A 113 -14.43 30.69 -0.33
C ALA A 113 -12.93 30.89 -0.14
N LEU A 114 -12.46 32.15 -0.12
CA LEU A 114 -11.06 32.47 0.15
C LEU A 114 -10.65 32.04 1.56
N ALA A 115 -11.47 32.31 2.58
CA ALA A 115 -11.20 31.90 3.95
C ALA A 115 -11.10 30.37 4.07
N LEU A 116 -12.04 29.63 3.45
CA LEU A 116 -12.01 28.17 3.40
C LEU A 116 -10.79 27.63 2.64
N ALA A 117 -10.41 28.25 1.52
CA ALA A 117 -9.23 27.84 0.76
C ALA A 117 -7.93 28.03 1.57
N LEU A 118 -7.82 29.14 2.31
CA LEU A 118 -6.69 29.39 3.22
C LEU A 118 -6.69 28.40 4.38
N ALA A 119 -7.85 28.11 4.97
CA ALA A 119 -7.99 27.10 6.02
C ALA A 119 -7.59 25.70 5.52
N ALA A 120 -8.07 25.31 4.34
CA ALA A 120 -7.72 24.04 3.69
C ALA A 120 -6.22 23.96 3.40
N ARG A 121 -5.63 25.02 2.84
CA ARG A 121 -4.17 25.10 2.63
C ARG A 121 -3.40 24.93 3.94
N SER A 122 -3.86 25.56 5.01
CA SER A 122 -3.23 25.43 6.33
C SER A 122 -3.36 24.02 6.89
N ALA A 123 -4.50 23.36 6.70
CA ALA A 123 -4.73 21.98 7.13
C ALA A 123 -3.84 21.01 6.34
N LEU A 124 -3.81 21.13 5.01
CA LEU A 124 -2.98 20.30 4.14
C LEU A 124 -1.48 20.48 4.43
N SER A 125 -1.03 21.70 4.75
CA SER A 125 0.37 21.94 5.10
C SER A 125 0.83 21.23 6.39
N ARG A 126 -0.11 20.86 7.27
CA ARG A 126 0.17 20.07 8.48
C ARG A 126 0.18 18.57 8.21
N VAL A 127 -0.44 18.13 7.12
CA VAL A 127 -0.41 16.72 6.74
C VAL A 127 0.93 16.45 6.06
N GLN A 128 1.83 15.78 6.79
CA GLN A 128 3.13 15.37 6.29
C GLN A 128 2.97 14.26 5.24
N PHE A 129 2.58 14.61 4.01
CA PHE A 129 2.65 13.74 2.84
C PHE A 129 4.06 13.68 2.23
N GLY A 130 5.09 13.96 3.03
CA GLY A 130 6.48 13.83 2.63
C GLY A 130 7.04 12.52 3.18
N PRO A 131 7.84 11.77 2.40
CA PRO A 131 8.65 10.67 2.92
C PRO A 131 9.73 11.18 3.90
N GLU A 132 9.60 12.33 4.56
CA GLU A 132 10.61 12.88 5.46
C GLU A 132 10.82 11.99 6.69
N ARG A 133 9.75 11.34 7.19
CA ARG A 133 9.89 10.31 8.24
C ARG A 133 10.56 9.02 7.74
N VAL A 134 10.46 8.71 6.45
CA VAL A 134 11.12 7.53 5.82
C VAL A 134 12.57 7.88 5.43
N ALA A 135 12.80 9.05 4.87
CA ALA A 135 14.09 9.57 4.42
C ALA A 135 15.03 9.87 5.59
N GLY A 136 14.49 10.30 6.74
CA GLY A 136 15.26 10.49 7.97
C GLY A 136 15.88 9.17 8.46
N ASN A 137 15.11 8.08 8.44
CA ASN A 137 15.59 6.76 8.86
C ASN A 137 16.53 6.14 7.81
N VAL A 138 16.20 6.26 6.52
CA VAL A 138 17.08 5.78 5.43
C VAL A 138 18.42 6.51 5.40
N ARG A 139 18.47 7.82 5.65
CA ARG A 139 19.76 8.56 5.78
C ARG A 139 20.57 8.08 6.97
N LYS A 140 19.93 7.78 8.09
CA LYS A 140 20.58 7.30 9.31
C LYS A 140 21.16 5.89 9.12
N ASP A 141 20.43 5.04 8.39
CA ASP A 141 20.87 3.69 8.04
C ASP A 141 22.04 3.72 7.04
N VAL A 142 21.99 4.58 6.03
CA VAL A 142 23.11 4.76 5.08
C VAL A 142 24.37 5.30 5.77
N GLN A 143 24.23 6.16 6.78
CA GLN A 143 25.35 6.64 7.58
C GLN A 143 25.98 5.53 8.43
N THR A 144 25.14 4.72 9.07
CA THR A 144 25.57 3.59 9.91
C THR A 144 26.28 2.50 9.09
N VAL A 145 25.85 2.27 7.84
CA VAL A 145 26.52 1.33 6.92
C VAL A 145 27.85 1.88 6.43
N ARG A 146 27.94 3.20 6.17
CA ARG A 146 29.21 3.85 5.75
C ARG A 146 30.28 3.86 6.84
N GLU A 147 29.90 3.95 8.11
CA GLU A 147 30.86 3.86 9.22
C GLU A 147 31.42 2.45 9.39
N ARG A 148 30.61 1.40 9.21
CA ARG A 148 31.09 0.01 9.34
C ARG A 148 32.05 -0.45 8.25
N THR A 149 32.02 0.16 7.07
CA THR A 149 32.98 -0.16 5.99
C THR A 149 34.31 0.58 6.17
N ARG A 150 34.35 1.67 6.94
CA ARG A 150 35.55 2.50 7.12
C ARG A 150 36.43 2.03 8.29
N ASP A 151 35.92 1.20 9.20
CA ASP A 151 36.66 0.60 10.31
C ASP A 151 37.42 -0.69 9.93
N HIS A 152 37.36 -1.12 8.66
CA HIS A 152 37.91 -2.40 8.20
C HIS A 152 39.12 -2.28 7.24
N ASP A 153 39.65 -1.08 7.06
CA ASP A 153 40.92 -0.76 6.36
C ASP A 153 41.94 -0.15 7.34
#